data_AF-J0LAV8-F1
#
_entry.id   AF-J0LAV8-F1
#
_cell.length_a   1.000
_cell.length_b   1.000
_cell.length_c   1.000
_cell.angle_alpha   90.00
_cell.angle_beta   90.00
_cell.angle_gamma   90.00
#
_symmetry.space_group_name_H-M   'P 1'
#
loop_
_entity.id
_entity.type
_entity.pdbx_description
1 polymer ?
#
loop_
_entity_poly.entity_id
_entity_poly.type
_entity_poly.pdbx_seq_one_letter_code
_entity_poly.pdbx_strand_id
1 'polypeptide(L)'
;MCLQRKLGAIACPVELLNGCSCGQKCEWTRIVRSSHKLTFLVATCKKHGVIAVYCSVNGLKLFKWAKSDFERMLKGLGKGNKRPRNAADRCTACNAQMRALCSNWMCKKCCTKGEYDCTFSEHYVDKARPMNPRRNLKDHLWKPEGGADGEELAAGADDDHEVIVISDDEEDNEHGQLLFVDEHGVVVVHDDDSDDDAYGNVVMVARMPSPGPVPGPSRLSQQQQQQQPTPVLRIQVTCEHEWEANAARESGSAVYTTHVTVPATRGDNGPFLESDLTAAALVALKLAPTMVKRLLIWDAPQLKSLLAFPGDHDDPYDGSFASAVKYNAKHRISFVLPTRQDEIHKHVELMLEEIYCDLDCDWFTLRDVLIAMEVQHHHTAGRVQTVYADCYARRRRFHIEHCKVSLSDLRMTDLIALELVTADLSRVDDGAHRPHGITFDTLLEAVPFRSQFGHELKLVVRVHGSKIRTPKRRKEIGGRDDKDADGDDDTDLVEERASKRHKTVA
;
A
#
# COMPACT_ATOMS: atom_id res chain seq x y z
N MET A 1 -27.66 -10.66 -1.34
CA MET A 1 -28.21 -11.24 -0.09
C MET A 1 -27.89 -12.75 0.16
N CYS A 2 -26.98 -13.40 -0.58
CA CYS A 2 -26.91 -14.89 -0.59
C CYS A 2 -26.05 -15.59 0.48
N LEU A 3 -24.94 -15.00 0.95
CA LEU A 3 -23.96 -15.71 1.81
C LEU A 3 -24.53 -16.16 3.17
N GLN A 4 -25.45 -15.40 3.75
CA GLN A 4 -25.97 -15.67 5.10
C GLN A 4 -26.87 -16.93 5.17
N ARG A 5 -27.40 -17.41 4.03
CA ARG A 5 -28.20 -18.64 3.96
C ARG A 5 -27.38 -19.94 3.92
N LYS A 6 -26.06 -19.87 3.64
CA LYS A 6 -25.20 -21.07 3.52
C LYS A 6 -24.50 -21.49 4.82
N LEU A 7 -24.34 -20.60 5.80
CA LEU A 7 -23.68 -20.95 7.07
C LEU A 7 -24.69 -21.52 8.07
N GLY A 8 -24.59 -22.81 8.36
CA GLY A 8 -25.33 -23.45 9.44
C GLY A 8 -25.05 -22.80 10.81
N ALA A 9 -26.05 -22.81 11.69
CA ALA A 9 -25.90 -22.34 13.07
C ALA A 9 -24.79 -23.14 13.79
N ILE A 10 -24.03 -22.48 14.67
CA ILE A 10 -22.92 -23.12 15.39
C ILE A 10 -23.23 -23.31 16.88
N ALA A 11 -22.67 -24.37 17.47
CA ALA A 11 -22.73 -24.59 18.90
C ALA A 11 -21.72 -23.68 19.62
N CYS A 12 -22.09 -23.14 20.78
CA CYS A 12 -21.20 -22.31 21.57
C CYS A 12 -19.99 -23.12 22.10
N PRO A 13 -18.73 -22.81 21.66
CA PRO A 13 -17.54 -23.59 21.99
C PRO A 13 -16.91 -23.19 23.32
N VAL A 14 -17.53 -22.29 24.09
CA VAL A 14 -16.99 -21.79 25.36
C VAL A 14 -17.06 -22.89 26.41
N GLU A 15 -15.90 -23.22 26.99
CA GLU A 15 -15.78 -24.16 28.10
C GLU A 15 -16.24 -23.51 29.41
N LEU A 16 -17.18 -24.16 30.08
CA LEU A 16 -17.69 -23.81 31.41
C LEU A 16 -16.70 -24.28 32.50
N LEU A 17 -16.86 -23.77 33.72
CA LEU A 17 -15.96 -24.09 34.84
C LEU A 17 -15.92 -25.59 35.21
N ASN A 18 -16.98 -26.34 34.90
CA ASN A 18 -17.08 -27.79 35.08
C ASN A 18 -16.43 -28.61 33.95
N GLY A 19 -15.85 -27.96 32.93
CA GLY A 19 -15.22 -28.63 31.78
C GLY A 19 -16.17 -28.99 30.64
N CYS A 20 -17.48 -28.79 30.80
CA CYS A 20 -18.45 -28.95 29.70
C CYS A 20 -18.38 -27.75 28.73
N SER A 21 -18.65 -27.96 27.45
CA SER A 21 -18.91 -26.86 26.51
C SER A 21 -20.30 -26.26 26.76
N CYS A 22 -20.50 -25.00 26.36
CA CYS A 22 -21.80 -24.33 26.50
C CYS A 22 -22.90 -24.93 25.61
N GLY A 23 -22.55 -25.46 24.42
CA GLY A 23 -23.47 -26.16 23.51
C GLY A 23 -24.57 -25.32 22.84
N GLN A 24 -24.93 -24.17 23.41
CA GLN A 24 -26.05 -23.33 22.97
C GLN A 24 -25.97 -22.97 21.48
N LYS A 25 -27.10 -23.11 20.77
CA LYS A 25 -27.26 -22.67 19.36
C LYS A 25 -26.99 -21.18 19.22
N CYS A 26 -26.11 -20.83 18.28
CA CYS A 26 -25.74 -19.46 17.96
C CYS A 26 -25.91 -19.21 16.46
N GLU A 27 -26.50 -18.08 16.12
CA GLU A 27 -26.82 -17.70 14.73
C GLU A 27 -25.86 -16.62 14.22
N TRP A 28 -25.69 -16.56 12.90
CA TRP A 28 -24.76 -15.67 12.22
C TRP A 28 -25.39 -14.32 11.88
N THR A 29 -24.91 -13.26 12.52
CA THR A 29 -25.34 -11.89 12.25
C THR A 29 -24.32 -11.20 11.32
N ARG A 30 -24.81 -10.54 10.24
CA ARG A 30 -23.98 -9.64 9.42
C ARG A 30 -23.72 -8.37 10.22
N ILE A 31 -22.44 -8.04 10.43
CA ILE A 31 -22.00 -6.79 11.06
C ILE A 31 -21.12 -6.04 10.07
N VAL A 32 -21.53 -4.84 9.68
CA VAL A 32 -20.72 -3.92 8.87
C VAL A 32 -19.97 -3.00 9.83
N ARG A 33 -18.64 -2.91 9.71
CA ARG A 33 -17.86 -1.93 10.49
C ARG A 33 -17.84 -0.61 9.73
N SER A 34 -18.50 0.40 10.28
CA SER A 34 -18.74 1.71 9.66
C SER A 34 -17.49 2.42 9.14
N SER A 35 -16.31 2.19 9.73
CA SER A 35 -15.07 2.85 9.30
C SER A 35 -14.46 2.32 7.99
N HIS A 36 -14.89 1.16 7.47
CA HIS A 36 -14.26 0.54 6.29
C HIS A 36 -15.23 -0.19 5.34
N LYS A 37 -16.56 -0.04 5.50
CA LYS A 37 -17.62 -0.86 4.84
C LYS A 37 -17.45 -2.41 4.99
N LEU A 38 -16.41 -2.89 5.67
CA LEU A 38 -16.08 -4.32 5.83
C LEU A 38 -17.22 -5.08 6.52
N THR A 39 -17.73 -6.09 5.80
CA THR A 39 -18.74 -7.02 6.28
C THR A 39 -18.08 -8.20 6.99
N PHE A 40 -18.48 -8.43 8.25
CA PHE A 40 -18.14 -9.62 9.03
C PHE A 40 -19.40 -10.44 9.28
N LEU A 41 -19.29 -11.77 9.24
CA LEU A 41 -20.32 -12.65 9.78
C LEU A 41 -19.89 -13.06 11.19
N VAL A 42 -20.74 -12.79 12.18
CA VAL A 42 -20.40 -12.92 13.59
C VAL A 42 -21.45 -13.79 14.28
N ALA A 43 -21.02 -14.89 14.91
CA ALA A 43 -21.90 -15.74 15.68
C ALA A 43 -21.90 -15.29 17.15
N THR A 44 -23.10 -15.15 17.73
CA THR A 44 -23.26 -14.71 19.12
C THR A 44 -24.03 -15.70 19.98
N CYS A 45 -23.52 -15.95 21.18
CA CYS A 45 -24.15 -16.73 22.24
C CYS A 45 -24.81 -15.78 23.25
N LYS A 46 -26.06 -16.05 23.65
CA LYS A 46 -26.77 -15.20 24.63
C LYS A 46 -26.06 -15.09 25.99
N LYS A 47 -25.29 -16.11 26.39
CA LYS A 47 -24.54 -16.13 27.67
C LYS A 47 -23.11 -15.60 27.56
N HIS A 48 -22.49 -15.70 26.39
CA HIS A 48 -21.03 -15.46 26.24
C HIS A 48 -20.68 -14.34 25.25
N GLY A 49 -21.64 -13.81 24.48
CA GLY A 49 -21.37 -12.78 23.47
C GLY A 49 -20.77 -13.36 22.18
N VAL A 50 -19.80 -12.68 21.57
CA VAL A 50 -19.20 -13.07 20.28
C VAL A 50 -18.33 -14.31 20.44
N ILE A 51 -18.75 -15.41 19.82
CA ILE A 51 -18.07 -16.72 19.93
C ILE A 51 -17.34 -17.14 18.65
N ALA A 52 -17.70 -16.55 17.52
CA ALA A 52 -17.02 -16.77 16.25
C ALA A 52 -17.11 -15.53 15.37
N VAL A 53 -16.07 -15.33 14.56
CA VAL A 53 -16.08 -14.39 13.43
C VAL A 53 -15.64 -15.19 12.20
N TYR A 54 -16.43 -15.11 11.14
CA TYR A 54 -16.08 -15.64 9.82
C TYR A 54 -15.63 -14.47 8.93
N CYS A 55 -14.45 -14.61 8.33
CA CYS A 55 -13.83 -13.63 7.44
C CYS A 55 -13.49 -14.32 6.11
N SER A 56 -13.78 -13.69 4.98
CA SER A 56 -13.51 -14.22 3.63
C SER A 56 -12.06 -14.69 3.45
N VAL A 57 -11.10 -13.90 3.94
CA VAL A 57 -9.65 -14.16 3.76
C VAL A 57 -9.11 -15.22 4.73
N ASN A 58 -9.61 -15.25 5.96
CA ASN A 58 -9.02 -16.03 7.07
C ASN A 58 -9.88 -17.21 7.55
N GLY A 59 -11.06 -17.40 6.95
CA GLY A 59 -12.03 -18.43 7.33
C GLY A 59 -12.66 -18.21 8.71
N LEU A 60 -12.98 -19.33 9.38
CA LEU A 60 -13.62 -19.35 10.68
C LEU A 60 -12.63 -19.13 11.83
N LYS A 61 -12.80 -18.04 12.59
CA LYS A 61 -12.09 -17.80 13.85
C LYS A 61 -13.02 -17.97 15.05
N LEU A 62 -12.76 -18.99 15.87
CA LEU A 62 -13.49 -19.25 17.11
C LEU A 62 -12.84 -18.57 18.31
N PHE A 63 -13.69 -18.13 19.24
CA PHE A 63 -13.29 -17.56 20.52
C PHE A 63 -13.75 -18.51 21.65
N LYS A 64 -12.84 -19.37 22.14
CA LYS A 64 -13.09 -20.26 23.30
C LYS A 64 -13.44 -19.49 24.59
N TRP A 65 -13.16 -18.18 24.62
CA TRP A 65 -13.59 -17.26 25.67
C TRP A 65 -14.03 -15.93 25.06
N ALA A 66 -15.14 -15.40 25.55
CA ALA A 66 -15.76 -14.22 24.99
C ALA A 66 -16.21 -13.24 26.08
N LYS A 67 -15.95 -11.95 25.82
CA LYS A 67 -16.61 -10.79 26.41
C LYS A 67 -16.77 -9.79 25.29
N SER A 68 -18.00 -9.33 25.07
CA SER A 68 -18.31 -8.38 24.00
C SER A 68 -17.56 -7.06 24.21
N ASP A 69 -17.33 -6.29 23.14
CA ASP A 69 -16.79 -4.92 23.27
C ASP A 69 -17.69 -4.05 24.17
N PHE A 70 -18.99 -4.35 24.23
CA PHE A 70 -19.96 -3.72 25.13
C PHE A 70 -19.70 -4.07 26.61
N GLU A 71 -19.43 -5.33 26.96
CA GLU A 71 -19.05 -5.72 28.32
C GLU A 71 -17.65 -5.20 28.73
N ARG A 72 -16.71 -5.14 27.79
CA ARG A 72 -15.40 -4.53 28.00
C ARG A 72 -15.55 -3.03 28.31
N MET A 73 -16.39 -2.34 27.53
CA MET A 73 -16.75 -0.95 27.74
C MET A 73 -17.43 -0.72 29.11
N LEU A 74 -18.44 -1.52 29.47
CA LEU A 74 -19.17 -1.42 30.75
C LEU A 74 -18.25 -1.58 31.99
N LYS A 75 -17.14 -2.31 31.87
CA LYS A 75 -16.17 -2.54 32.96
C LYS A 75 -14.96 -1.60 32.91
N GLY A 76 -14.98 -0.58 32.05
CA GLY A 76 -13.87 0.37 31.90
C GLY A 76 -12.62 -0.20 31.21
N LEU A 77 -12.70 -1.41 30.62
CA LEU A 77 -11.57 -2.16 30.06
C LEU A 77 -11.24 -1.75 28.60
N GLY A 78 -11.86 -0.68 28.09
CA GLY A 78 -11.60 -0.13 26.75
C GLY A 78 -12.34 -0.84 25.60
N LYS A 79 -12.23 -0.26 24.39
CA LYS A 79 -12.87 -0.75 23.16
C LYS A 79 -11.87 -1.52 22.27
N GLY A 80 -12.25 -2.71 21.79
CA GLY A 80 -11.54 -3.49 20.76
C GLY A 80 -10.33 -4.31 21.24
N ASN A 81 -9.48 -4.71 20.29
CA ASN A 81 -8.21 -5.44 20.51
C ASN A 81 -7.09 -4.59 21.15
N LYS A 82 -7.42 -3.49 21.82
CA LYS A 82 -6.41 -2.72 22.58
C LYS A 82 -5.85 -3.65 23.65
N ARG A 83 -4.54 -3.57 23.92
CA ARG A 83 -3.92 -4.32 25.03
C ARG A 83 -4.39 -3.74 26.37
N PRO A 84 -4.38 -4.53 27.47
CA PRO A 84 -4.57 -3.98 28.80
C PRO A 84 -3.61 -2.82 29.04
N ARG A 85 -4.13 -1.71 29.57
CA ARG A 85 -3.33 -0.49 29.78
C ARG A 85 -2.79 -0.43 31.20
N ASN A 86 -3.46 -1.07 32.17
CA ASN A 86 -3.15 -0.90 33.58
C ASN A 86 -2.78 -2.24 34.23
N ALA A 87 -1.79 -2.21 35.14
CA ALA A 87 -1.43 -3.38 35.96
C ALA A 87 -2.56 -3.83 36.94
N ALA A 88 -3.58 -2.99 37.11
CA ALA A 88 -4.78 -3.29 37.90
C ALA A 88 -5.85 -4.10 37.12
N ASP A 89 -5.75 -4.16 35.79
CA ASP A 89 -6.74 -4.83 34.94
C ASP A 89 -6.79 -6.34 35.29
N ARG A 90 -8.00 -6.89 35.38
CA ARG A 90 -8.22 -8.27 35.85
C ARG A 90 -8.46 -9.24 34.71
N CYS A 91 -7.93 -10.46 34.87
CA CYS A 91 -8.09 -11.55 33.92
C CYS A 91 -9.56 -11.79 33.64
N THR A 92 -9.95 -11.71 32.37
CA THR A 92 -11.35 -11.75 31.98
C THR A 92 -12.05 -13.07 32.33
N ALA A 93 -11.30 -14.16 32.52
CA ALA A 93 -11.80 -15.51 32.83
C ALA A 93 -11.90 -15.83 34.34
N CYS A 94 -10.99 -15.34 35.19
CA CYS A 94 -10.93 -15.73 36.61
C CYS A 94 -10.77 -14.57 37.60
N ASN A 95 -10.84 -13.30 37.15
CA ASN A 95 -10.59 -12.09 37.94
C ASN A 95 -9.21 -12.00 38.66
N ALA A 96 -8.31 -12.97 38.50
CA ALA A 96 -6.91 -12.85 38.93
C ALA A 96 -6.21 -11.66 38.24
N GLN A 97 -5.05 -11.22 38.74
CA GLN A 97 -4.28 -10.18 38.06
C GLN A 97 -3.88 -10.64 36.64
N MET A 98 -4.05 -9.76 35.66
CA MET A 98 -3.73 -10.01 34.26
C MET A 98 -2.28 -9.59 33.94
N ARG A 99 -1.71 -10.15 32.87
CA ARG A 99 -0.44 -9.65 32.31
C ARG A 99 -0.76 -8.63 31.22
N ALA A 100 -0.20 -7.42 31.33
CA ALA A 100 -0.49 -6.30 30.41
C ALA A 100 -0.12 -6.58 28.94
N LEU A 101 0.80 -7.52 28.69
CA LEU A 101 1.23 -7.91 27.35
C LEU A 101 0.44 -9.08 26.75
N CYS A 102 -0.56 -9.63 27.47
CA CYS A 102 -1.38 -10.74 26.97
C CYS A 102 -2.39 -10.25 25.91
N SER A 103 -2.25 -10.75 24.67
CA SER A 103 -3.18 -10.50 23.57
C SER A 103 -4.63 -10.93 23.86
N ASN A 104 -4.81 -11.93 24.73
CA ASN A 104 -6.10 -12.56 25.02
C ASN A 104 -6.81 -12.03 26.28
N TRP A 105 -6.26 -11.00 26.94
CA TRP A 105 -6.83 -10.44 28.18
C TRP A 105 -7.01 -11.49 29.31
N MET A 106 -5.99 -12.33 29.52
CA MET A 106 -5.99 -13.40 30.53
C MET A 106 -4.72 -13.40 31.39
N CYS A 107 -4.80 -13.99 32.58
CA CYS A 107 -3.62 -14.38 33.35
C CYS A 107 -2.95 -15.62 32.71
N LYS A 108 -1.68 -15.87 33.02
CA LYS A 108 -0.92 -17.03 32.51
C LYS A 108 -1.68 -18.35 32.64
N LYS A 109 -2.23 -18.66 33.82
CA LYS A 109 -2.97 -19.91 34.06
C LYS A 109 -4.15 -20.10 33.09
N CYS A 110 -5.00 -19.08 32.89
CA CYS A 110 -6.14 -19.17 31.98
C CYS A 110 -5.71 -19.16 30.51
N CYS A 111 -4.73 -18.33 30.15
CA CYS A 111 -4.20 -18.24 28.78
C CYS A 111 -3.49 -19.54 28.34
N THR A 112 -2.88 -20.26 29.28
CA THR A 112 -2.28 -21.58 29.04
C THR A 112 -3.33 -22.68 29.01
N LYS A 113 -4.28 -22.72 29.97
CA LYS A 113 -5.32 -23.76 30.02
C LYS A 113 -6.16 -23.83 28.74
N GLY A 114 -6.58 -22.71 28.17
CA GLY A 114 -7.40 -22.71 26.95
C GLY A 114 -6.60 -22.81 25.64
N GLU A 115 -5.28 -22.98 25.70
CA GLU A 115 -4.38 -23.14 24.54
C GLU A 115 -4.38 -21.96 23.55
N TYR A 116 -4.76 -20.76 24.00
CA TYR A 116 -4.85 -19.58 23.13
C TYR A 116 -3.51 -19.20 22.50
N ASP A 117 -3.54 -18.76 21.25
CA ASP A 117 -2.40 -18.11 20.59
C ASP A 117 -2.10 -16.78 21.30
N CYS A 118 -0.91 -16.66 21.90
CA CYS A 118 -0.54 -15.52 22.73
C CYS A 118 0.89 -15.09 22.43
N THR A 119 1.05 -13.88 21.92
CA THR A 119 2.34 -13.27 21.56
C THR A 119 3.24 -12.94 22.77
N PHE A 120 2.83 -13.30 23.99
CA PHE A 120 3.58 -13.01 25.21
C PHE A 120 4.34 -14.25 25.66
N SER A 121 5.67 -14.18 25.61
CA SER A 121 6.54 -15.35 25.73
C SER A 121 6.40 -16.10 27.05
N GLU A 122 6.12 -15.42 28.17
CA GLU A 122 5.86 -16.08 29.45
C GLU A 122 4.61 -16.99 29.45
N HIS A 123 3.70 -16.85 28.48
CA HIS A 123 2.51 -17.70 28.35
C HIS A 123 2.74 -18.95 27.48
N TYR A 124 3.89 -19.10 26.84
CA TYR A 124 4.26 -20.36 26.18
C TYR A 124 4.36 -21.49 27.21
N VAL A 125 4.01 -22.68 26.72
CA VAL A 125 4.39 -23.97 27.31
C VAL A 125 5.42 -24.60 26.38
N ASP A 126 6.22 -25.53 26.87
CA ASP A 126 7.35 -26.13 26.14
C ASP A 126 6.97 -26.93 24.89
N LYS A 127 5.66 -27.01 24.57
CA LYS A 127 5.13 -27.52 23.31
C LYS A 127 4.64 -26.35 22.46
N ALA A 128 5.16 -26.25 21.24
CA ALA A 128 4.67 -25.31 20.24
C ALA A 128 3.16 -25.50 20.03
N ARG A 129 2.38 -24.43 20.18
CA ARG A 129 0.94 -24.47 19.89
C ARG A 129 0.73 -24.33 18.38
N PRO A 130 -0.19 -25.09 17.76
CA PRO A 130 -0.52 -24.90 16.36
C PRO A 130 -1.05 -23.48 16.14
N MET A 131 -0.48 -22.78 15.16
CA MET A 131 -0.83 -21.40 14.80
C MET A 131 -2.27 -21.36 14.26
N ASN A 132 -3.24 -21.07 15.14
CA ASN A 132 -4.69 -21.15 14.91
C ASN A 132 -5.08 -22.32 13.97
N PRO A 133 -5.21 -23.57 14.47
CA PRO A 133 -5.62 -24.68 13.61
C PRO A 133 -6.91 -24.29 12.90
N ARG A 134 -6.89 -24.24 11.56
CA ARG A 134 -8.08 -24.01 10.74
C ARG A 134 -9.07 -25.13 11.09
N ARG A 135 -10.09 -24.81 11.88
CA ARG A 135 -11.12 -25.76 12.27
C ARG A 135 -12.21 -25.74 11.23
N ASN A 136 -12.64 -26.91 10.77
CA ASN A 136 -13.71 -26.99 9.80
C ASN A 136 -15.00 -26.51 10.48
N LEU A 137 -15.77 -25.67 9.77
CA LEU A 137 -17.04 -25.17 10.30
C LEU A 137 -17.97 -26.33 10.69
N LYS A 138 -17.89 -27.44 9.95
CA LYS A 138 -18.60 -28.71 10.17
C LYS A 138 -18.44 -29.26 11.59
N ASP A 139 -17.24 -29.16 12.17
CA ASP A 139 -16.91 -29.65 13.52
C ASP A 139 -17.64 -28.87 14.63
N HIS A 140 -18.18 -27.70 14.29
CA HIS A 140 -18.77 -26.73 15.21
C HIS A 140 -20.23 -26.39 14.88
N LEU A 141 -20.83 -27.05 13.88
CA LEU A 141 -22.26 -26.93 13.59
C LEU A 141 -23.09 -27.39 14.79
N TRP A 142 -24.14 -26.64 15.11
CA TRP A 142 -25.06 -26.98 16.18
C TRP A 142 -25.92 -28.18 15.78
N LYS A 143 -25.91 -29.21 16.63
CA LYS A 143 -26.80 -30.37 16.52
C LYS A 143 -27.89 -30.28 17.60
N PRO A 144 -29.17 -30.53 17.27
CA PRO A 144 -30.22 -30.60 18.28
C PRO A 144 -30.00 -31.79 19.21
N GLU A 145 -30.09 -31.56 20.52
CA GLU A 145 -30.04 -32.63 21.52
C GLU A 145 -31.25 -33.56 21.33
N GLY A 146 -31.00 -34.84 21.07
CA GLY A 146 -32.05 -35.85 20.81
C GLY A 146 -32.47 -36.01 19.34
N GLY A 147 -31.80 -35.37 18.38
CA GLY A 147 -31.98 -35.69 16.96
C GLY A 147 -31.45 -37.09 16.65
N ALA A 148 -32.33 -38.00 16.23
CA ALA A 148 -31.97 -39.34 15.75
C ALA A 148 -31.01 -39.26 14.54
N ASP A 149 -30.33 -40.38 14.27
CA ASP A 149 -29.25 -40.52 13.29
C ASP A 149 -29.72 -40.21 11.84
N GLY A 150 -29.81 -38.93 11.52
CA GLY A 150 -30.33 -38.39 10.25
C GLY A 150 -29.21 -38.02 9.30
N GLU A 151 -28.81 -38.97 8.46
CA GLU A 151 -27.77 -38.87 7.44
C GLU A 151 -28.22 -38.06 6.20
N GLU A 152 -28.74 -36.84 6.37
CA GLU A 152 -29.12 -35.99 5.22
C GLU A 152 -29.14 -34.49 5.56
N LEU A 153 -28.06 -33.77 5.23
CA LEU A 153 -27.97 -32.29 5.05
C LEU A 153 -26.52 -31.77 4.81
N ALA A 154 -25.51 -32.64 4.84
CA ALA A 154 -24.10 -32.25 4.68
C ALA A 154 -23.57 -32.25 3.22
N ALA A 155 -24.42 -32.57 2.23
CA ALA A 155 -24.07 -32.53 0.82
C ALA A 155 -24.07 -31.09 0.28
N GLY A 156 -22.92 -30.60 -0.19
CA GLY A 156 -22.78 -29.28 -0.82
C GLY A 156 -21.86 -28.26 -0.11
N ALA A 157 -21.08 -28.68 0.89
CA ALA A 157 -20.18 -27.80 1.65
C ALA A 157 -18.67 -28.00 1.36
N ASP A 158 -18.28 -28.96 0.51
CA ASP A 158 -16.87 -29.25 0.15
C ASP A 158 -16.56 -29.12 -1.36
N ASP A 159 -17.55 -28.90 -2.23
CA ASP A 159 -17.25 -28.47 -3.61
C ASP A 159 -16.81 -27.00 -3.58
N ASP A 160 -15.67 -26.73 -4.24
CA ASP A 160 -14.97 -25.45 -4.27
C ASP A 160 -15.94 -24.28 -4.30
N HIS A 161 -16.02 -23.57 -3.17
CA HIS A 161 -16.90 -22.43 -3.03
C HIS A 161 -16.37 -21.28 -3.88
N GLU A 162 -16.80 -21.25 -5.14
CA GLU A 162 -16.75 -20.08 -6.00
C GLU A 162 -17.40 -18.92 -5.23
N VAL A 163 -16.56 -18.05 -4.68
CA VAL A 163 -16.99 -16.87 -3.95
C VAL A 163 -17.51 -15.91 -5.00
N ILE A 164 -18.83 -15.94 -5.22
CA ILE A 164 -19.51 -14.90 -5.98
C ILE A 164 -19.37 -13.60 -5.18
N VAL A 165 -18.29 -12.88 -5.45
CA VAL A 165 -18.14 -11.47 -5.12
C VAL A 165 -19.11 -10.74 -6.02
N ILE A 166 -20.30 -10.50 -5.51
CA ILE A 166 -21.11 -9.39 -6.01
C ILE A 166 -20.37 -8.14 -5.51
N SER A 167 -19.78 -7.39 -6.44
CA SER A 167 -19.42 -6.01 -6.11
C SER A 167 -20.73 -5.24 -5.93
N ASP A 168 -20.99 -4.84 -4.69
CA ASP A 168 -22.02 -3.84 -4.40
C ASP A 168 -21.44 -2.47 -4.84
N ASP A 169 -21.25 -2.28 -6.16
CA ASP A 169 -20.91 -1.01 -6.80
C ASP A 169 -22.17 -0.14 -6.87
N GLU A 170 -22.70 0.20 -5.69
CA GLU A 170 -23.75 1.22 -5.49
C GLU A 170 -23.11 2.50 -4.92
N GLU A 171 -22.25 3.13 -5.72
CA GLU A 171 -21.95 4.57 -5.58
C GLU A 171 -22.69 5.32 -6.70
N ASP A 172 -24.02 5.44 -6.51
CA ASP A 172 -24.90 6.50 -7.02
C ASP A 172 -26.35 6.20 -6.57
N ASN A 173 -26.62 6.25 -5.26
CA ASN A 173 -27.99 6.17 -4.72
C ASN A 173 -28.11 6.64 -3.25
N GLU A 174 -27.61 7.84 -2.94
CA GLU A 174 -28.12 8.55 -1.76
C GLU A 174 -29.60 8.92 -2.03
N HIS A 175 -30.50 8.52 -1.13
CA HIS A 175 -31.97 8.61 -1.22
C HIS A 175 -32.74 7.49 -1.96
N GLY A 176 -32.23 6.25 -1.97
CA GLY A 176 -33.02 5.06 -2.35
C GLY A 176 -34.07 4.62 -1.31
N GLN A 177 -35.28 5.18 -1.33
CA GLN A 177 -36.44 4.59 -0.64
C GLN A 177 -37.15 3.57 -1.55
N LEU A 178 -37.27 2.31 -1.09
CA LEU A 178 -37.91 1.23 -1.83
C LEU A 178 -39.40 1.50 -2.10
N LEU A 179 -39.77 1.59 -3.38
CA LEU A 179 -41.15 1.58 -3.88
C LEU A 179 -41.31 0.53 -4.98
N PHE A 180 -42.39 -0.24 -4.91
CA PHE A 180 -42.86 -1.13 -5.98
C PHE A 180 -43.83 -0.36 -6.88
N VAL A 181 -43.73 -0.55 -8.20
CA VAL A 181 -44.71 -0.03 -9.18
C VAL A 181 -44.92 -1.08 -10.28
N ASP A 182 -46.16 -1.20 -10.77
CA ASP A 182 -46.56 -2.09 -11.86
C ASP A 182 -46.78 -1.34 -13.19
N GLU A 183 -47.39 -1.97 -14.19
CA GLU A 183 -47.15 -1.68 -15.62
C GLU A 183 -47.62 -0.31 -16.18
N HIS A 184 -48.28 0.58 -15.41
CA HIS A 184 -49.04 1.70 -15.97
C HIS A 184 -48.77 3.09 -15.36
N GLY A 185 -47.66 3.72 -15.76
CA GLY A 185 -47.54 5.19 -15.81
C GLY A 185 -46.35 5.80 -15.08
N VAL A 186 -45.79 6.87 -15.66
CA VAL A 186 -44.65 7.61 -15.11
C VAL A 186 -45.12 8.95 -14.53
N VAL A 187 -44.61 9.31 -13.35
CA VAL A 187 -44.67 10.66 -12.79
C VAL A 187 -43.23 11.05 -12.41
N VAL A 188 -42.84 12.29 -12.70
CA VAL A 188 -41.57 12.88 -12.25
C VAL A 188 -41.89 13.95 -11.21
N VAL A 189 -41.19 13.94 -10.10
CA VAL A 189 -41.16 15.01 -9.10
C VAL A 189 -39.70 15.45 -8.96
N HIS A 190 -39.47 16.75 -8.95
CA HIS A 190 -38.22 17.35 -8.45
C HIS A 190 -38.49 17.85 -7.03
N ASP A 191 -37.58 17.57 -6.11
CA ASP A 191 -37.45 18.36 -4.89
C ASP A 191 -36.42 19.47 -5.18
N ASP A 192 -36.87 20.72 -5.03
CA ASP A 192 -36.01 21.91 -5.02
C ASP A 192 -35.53 22.15 -3.59
N ASP A 193 -34.21 22.21 -3.40
CA ASP A 193 -33.58 22.68 -2.14
C ASP A 193 -32.47 23.71 -2.48
N SER A 194 -32.83 24.73 -3.26
CA SER A 194 -32.06 25.97 -3.38
C SER A 194 -32.94 27.17 -3.73
N ASP A 195 -32.96 28.18 -2.86
CA ASP A 195 -33.49 29.50 -3.17
C ASP A 195 -32.68 30.15 -4.32
N ASP A 196 -33.28 30.32 -5.51
CA ASP A 196 -33.19 31.53 -6.36
C ASP A 196 -33.92 31.33 -7.72
N ASP A 197 -34.51 32.40 -8.25
CA ASP A 197 -35.45 32.36 -9.39
C ASP A 197 -34.80 32.03 -10.77
N ALA A 198 -35.39 31.11 -11.57
CA ALA A 198 -35.83 31.36 -12.97
C ALA A 198 -36.31 30.13 -13.80
N TYR A 199 -37.57 30.19 -14.26
CA TYR A 199 -38.11 29.66 -15.53
C TYR A 199 -37.53 28.34 -16.14
N GLY A 200 -38.09 27.20 -15.73
CA GLY A 200 -38.03 25.96 -16.52
C GLY A 200 -39.07 25.93 -17.65
N ASN A 201 -38.63 25.74 -18.91
CA ASN A 201 -39.53 25.52 -20.05
C ASN A 201 -39.97 24.04 -20.14
N VAL A 202 -41.29 23.79 -20.17
CA VAL A 202 -41.84 22.45 -20.39
C VAL A 202 -41.77 22.08 -21.88
N VAL A 203 -40.93 21.12 -22.24
CA VAL A 203 -40.92 20.51 -23.58
C VAL A 203 -41.70 19.20 -23.55
N MET A 204 -42.95 19.23 -24.03
CA MET A 204 -43.71 17.99 -24.27
C MET A 204 -43.13 17.23 -25.46
N VAL A 205 -42.45 16.11 -25.20
CA VAL A 205 -42.12 15.13 -26.25
C VAL A 205 -43.36 14.30 -26.54
N ALA A 206 -44.20 14.80 -27.46
CA ALA A 206 -45.28 14.01 -28.02
C ALA A 206 -44.70 12.78 -28.75
N ARG A 207 -45.25 11.59 -28.48
CA ARG A 207 -44.95 10.38 -29.27
C ARG A 207 -45.24 10.68 -30.74
N MET A 208 -44.21 10.72 -31.58
CA MET A 208 -44.42 10.75 -33.03
C MET A 208 -45.20 9.50 -33.46
N PRO A 209 -46.18 9.61 -34.37
CA PRO A 209 -46.81 8.44 -34.97
C PRO A 209 -45.74 7.63 -35.72
N SER A 210 -45.88 6.30 -35.71
CA SER A 210 -44.98 5.40 -36.43
C SER A 210 -44.88 5.80 -37.91
N PRO A 211 -43.67 5.87 -38.50
CA PRO A 211 -43.53 6.22 -39.90
C PRO A 211 -44.25 5.17 -40.76
N GLY A 212 -45.14 5.64 -41.63
CA GLY A 212 -45.80 4.81 -42.64
C GLY A 212 -44.80 4.19 -43.62
N PRO A 213 -45.23 3.20 -44.43
CA PRO A 213 -44.35 2.47 -45.33
C PRO A 213 -43.67 3.41 -46.34
N VAL A 214 -42.35 3.55 -46.21
CA VAL A 214 -41.51 4.33 -47.13
C VAL A 214 -41.45 3.61 -48.48
N PRO A 215 -41.66 4.29 -49.62
CA PRO A 215 -41.47 3.69 -50.94
C PRO A 215 -40.03 3.18 -51.10
N GLY A 216 -39.88 1.93 -51.51
CA GLY A 216 -38.58 1.25 -51.51
C GLY A 216 -37.53 1.91 -52.41
N PRO A 217 -36.23 1.77 -52.09
CA PRO A 217 -35.15 2.36 -52.88
C PRO A 217 -35.12 1.78 -54.30
N SER A 218 -34.95 2.68 -55.29
CA SER A 218 -34.87 2.33 -56.71
C SER A 218 -33.81 1.26 -56.99
N ARG A 219 -34.22 0.18 -57.67
CA ARG A 219 -33.44 -1.02 -58.01
C ARG A 219 -32.28 -0.81 -59.02
N LEU A 220 -31.78 0.41 -59.20
CA LEU A 220 -30.89 0.80 -60.32
C LEU A 220 -29.52 1.34 -59.87
N SER A 221 -28.87 0.65 -58.93
CA SER A 221 -27.42 0.84 -58.66
C SER A 221 -26.74 -0.34 -57.94
N GLN A 222 -27.33 -1.54 -57.92
CA GLN A 222 -26.63 -2.76 -57.48
C GLN A 222 -25.79 -3.38 -58.62
N GLN A 223 -24.82 -2.62 -59.14
CA GLN A 223 -23.60 -3.25 -59.63
C GLN A 223 -22.76 -3.59 -58.40
N GLN A 224 -23.02 -4.78 -57.84
CA GLN A 224 -22.07 -5.43 -56.94
C GLN A 224 -20.80 -5.74 -57.73
N GLN A 225 -19.88 -4.77 -57.79
CA GLN A 225 -18.48 -5.08 -57.98
C GLN A 225 -18.11 -6.00 -56.82
N GLN A 226 -17.91 -7.27 -57.12
CA GLN A 226 -17.20 -8.20 -56.25
C GLN A 226 -15.75 -7.70 -56.16
N GLN A 227 -15.52 -6.69 -55.32
CA GLN A 227 -14.19 -6.25 -54.95
C GLN A 227 -13.50 -7.46 -54.33
N GLN A 228 -12.54 -8.03 -55.07
CA GLN A 228 -11.72 -9.12 -54.55
C GLN A 228 -11.09 -8.64 -53.24
N PRO A 229 -11.15 -9.45 -52.16
CA PRO A 229 -10.68 -9.02 -50.85
C PRO A 229 -9.22 -8.59 -50.99
N THR A 230 -8.94 -7.33 -50.68
CA THR A 230 -7.60 -6.77 -50.78
C THR A 230 -6.66 -7.61 -49.90
N PRO A 231 -5.51 -8.07 -50.42
CA PRO A 231 -4.63 -8.93 -49.63
C PRO A 231 -4.17 -8.18 -48.36
N VAL A 232 -4.20 -8.88 -47.22
CA VAL A 232 -3.84 -8.36 -45.90
C VAL A 232 -2.70 -9.16 -45.29
N LEU A 233 -1.83 -8.47 -44.54
CA LEU A 233 -0.80 -9.06 -43.68
C LEU A 233 -1.28 -9.04 -42.23
N ARG A 234 -0.91 -10.06 -41.45
CA ARG A 234 -1.22 -10.13 -40.01
C ARG A 234 0.03 -9.78 -39.22
N ILE A 235 0.05 -8.59 -38.63
CA ILE A 235 1.17 -8.09 -37.82
C ILE A 235 0.92 -8.48 -36.36
N GLN A 236 1.86 -9.21 -35.77
CA GLN A 236 1.89 -9.45 -34.33
C GLN A 236 2.36 -8.19 -33.61
N VAL A 237 1.49 -7.62 -32.78
CA VAL A 237 1.76 -6.42 -31.98
C VAL A 237 1.93 -6.83 -30.53
N THR A 238 3.07 -6.52 -29.94
CA THR A 238 3.35 -6.69 -28.51
C THR A 238 3.39 -5.31 -27.85
N CYS A 239 2.80 -5.16 -26.67
CA CYS A 239 2.90 -3.95 -25.85
C CYS A 239 3.30 -4.35 -24.44
N GLU A 240 4.45 -3.87 -23.98
CA GLU A 240 4.90 -3.98 -22.59
C GLU A 240 4.51 -2.72 -21.83
N HIS A 241 3.71 -2.89 -20.78
CA HIS A 241 3.26 -1.80 -19.90
C HIS A 241 4.16 -1.80 -18.68
N GLU A 242 5.09 -0.85 -18.60
CA GLU A 242 6.07 -0.72 -17.51
C GLU A 242 5.57 0.30 -16.49
N TRP A 243 5.67 0.02 -15.20
CA TRP A 243 5.41 1.00 -14.14
C TRP A 243 6.63 1.14 -13.23
N GLU A 244 6.90 2.37 -12.80
CA GLU A 244 7.94 2.67 -11.82
C GLU A 244 7.55 2.15 -10.42
N ALA A 245 8.55 1.97 -9.56
CA ALA A 245 8.33 1.62 -8.16
C ALA A 245 7.65 2.79 -7.42
N ASN A 246 6.64 2.50 -6.61
CA ASN A 246 5.97 3.49 -5.77
C ASN A 246 6.20 3.18 -4.28
N ALA A 247 5.40 3.76 -3.37
CA ALA A 247 5.56 3.53 -1.94
C ALA A 247 5.18 2.11 -1.49
N ALA A 248 4.26 1.43 -2.21
CA ALA A 248 3.71 0.13 -1.87
C ALA A 248 4.29 -1.02 -2.71
N ARG A 249 4.64 -0.76 -3.99
CA ARG A 249 5.10 -1.79 -4.93
C ARG A 249 6.45 -1.48 -5.56
N GLU A 250 7.18 -2.54 -5.92
CA GLU A 250 8.36 -2.47 -6.78
C GLU A 250 7.96 -2.19 -8.24
N SER A 251 8.92 -1.72 -9.03
CA SER A 251 8.79 -1.56 -10.48
C SER A 251 8.49 -2.91 -11.14
N GLY A 252 7.68 -2.91 -12.19
CA GLY A 252 7.36 -4.13 -12.93
C GLY A 252 6.77 -3.84 -14.30
N SER A 253 6.45 -4.90 -15.03
CA SER A 253 5.79 -4.78 -16.32
C SER A 253 4.73 -5.86 -16.56
N ALA A 254 3.83 -5.58 -17.49
CA ALA A 254 2.85 -6.53 -18.01
C ALA A 254 2.87 -6.52 -19.54
N VAL A 255 3.07 -7.69 -20.16
CA VAL A 255 3.19 -7.83 -21.61
C VAL A 255 1.90 -8.37 -22.21
N TYR A 256 1.30 -7.62 -23.13
CA TYR A 256 0.14 -8.02 -23.91
C TYR A 256 0.53 -8.22 -25.37
N THR A 257 -0.17 -9.12 -26.08
CA THR A 257 0.11 -9.42 -27.49
C THR A 257 -1.19 -9.64 -28.24
N THR A 258 -1.31 -9.02 -29.41
CA THR A 258 -2.44 -9.21 -30.33
C THR A 258 -1.96 -9.34 -31.78
N HIS A 259 -2.88 -9.55 -32.71
CA HIS A 259 -2.61 -9.50 -34.15
C HIS A 259 -3.53 -8.50 -34.82
N VAL A 260 -2.95 -7.55 -35.57
CA VAL A 260 -3.70 -6.58 -36.39
C VAL A 260 -3.53 -6.89 -37.87
N THR A 261 -4.50 -6.49 -38.69
CA THR A 261 -4.48 -6.68 -40.14
C THR A 261 -4.12 -5.38 -40.84
N VAL A 262 -3.03 -5.37 -41.61
CA VAL A 262 -2.61 -4.22 -42.44
C VAL A 262 -2.69 -4.56 -43.94
N PRO A 263 -2.84 -3.59 -44.84
CA PRO A 263 -2.81 -3.84 -46.28
C PRO A 263 -1.47 -4.44 -46.74
N ALA A 264 -1.51 -5.52 -47.53
CA ALA A 264 -0.30 -6.18 -48.02
C ALA A 264 0.53 -5.32 -49.00
N THR A 265 -0.06 -4.24 -49.53
CA THR A 265 0.63 -3.23 -50.32
C THR A 265 1.76 -2.51 -49.57
N ARG A 266 1.82 -2.64 -48.24
CA ARG A 266 2.91 -2.09 -47.41
C ARG A 266 4.17 -2.97 -47.37
N GLY A 267 4.10 -4.24 -47.80
CA GLY A 267 5.24 -5.17 -47.83
C GLY A 267 5.73 -5.64 -46.44
N ASP A 268 6.84 -6.39 -46.42
CA ASP A 268 7.30 -7.11 -45.21
C ASP A 268 7.96 -6.26 -44.12
N ASN A 269 8.36 -5.02 -44.43
CA ASN A 269 8.90 -4.05 -43.46
C ASN A 269 8.19 -2.69 -43.61
N GLY A 270 6.87 -2.75 -43.81
CA GLY A 270 6.03 -1.59 -44.09
C GLY A 270 5.82 -0.65 -42.90
N PRO A 271 5.31 0.57 -43.15
CA PRO A 271 4.91 1.47 -42.09
C PRO A 271 3.71 0.89 -41.31
N PHE A 272 3.79 1.03 -40.00
CA PHE A 272 2.70 0.78 -39.07
C PHE A 272 2.12 2.14 -38.65
N LEU A 273 0.82 2.32 -38.84
CA LEU A 273 0.12 3.58 -38.62
C LEU A 273 -0.71 3.48 -37.33
N GLU A 274 -0.96 4.63 -36.69
CA GLU A 274 -1.84 4.72 -35.52
C GLU A 274 -3.23 4.10 -35.81
N SER A 275 -3.76 4.31 -37.01
CA SER A 275 -5.05 3.78 -37.46
C SER A 275 -5.09 2.26 -37.64
N ASP A 276 -3.96 1.55 -37.60
CA ASP A 276 -3.93 0.07 -37.57
C ASP A 276 -4.30 -0.48 -36.17
N LEU A 277 -4.18 0.35 -35.12
CA LEU A 277 -4.60 0.03 -33.76
C LEU A 277 -6.13 0.17 -33.62
N THR A 278 -6.85 -0.74 -34.28
CA THR A 278 -8.31 -0.86 -34.18
C THR A 278 -8.78 -0.96 -32.72
N ALA A 279 -10.04 -0.59 -32.43
CA ALA A 279 -10.60 -0.69 -31.08
C ALA A 279 -10.44 -2.10 -30.44
N ALA A 280 -10.56 -3.17 -31.24
CA ALA A 280 -10.32 -4.53 -30.77
C ALA A 280 -8.83 -4.79 -30.40
N ALA A 281 -7.90 -4.20 -31.14
CA ALA A 281 -6.47 -4.26 -30.82
C ALA A 281 -6.15 -3.48 -29.54
N LEU A 282 -6.72 -2.29 -29.35
CA LEU A 282 -6.57 -1.48 -28.14
C LEU A 282 -7.07 -2.24 -26.90
N VAL A 283 -8.26 -2.84 -26.95
CA VAL A 283 -8.79 -3.68 -25.86
C VAL A 283 -7.88 -4.88 -25.57
N ALA A 284 -7.41 -5.58 -26.59
CA ALA A 284 -6.52 -6.74 -26.43
C ALA A 284 -5.13 -6.36 -25.85
N LEU A 285 -4.65 -5.15 -26.14
CA LEU A 285 -3.39 -4.60 -25.63
C LEU A 285 -3.55 -3.82 -24.31
N LYS A 286 -4.76 -3.77 -23.72
CA LYS A 286 -5.08 -2.97 -22.52
C LYS A 286 -4.77 -1.48 -22.65
N LEU A 287 -4.88 -0.93 -23.87
CA LEU A 287 -4.65 0.48 -24.17
C LEU A 287 -5.97 1.26 -24.19
N ALA A 288 -6.02 2.38 -23.46
CA ALA A 288 -6.99 3.44 -23.71
C ALA A 288 -6.56 4.26 -24.93
N PRO A 289 -7.47 4.91 -25.68
CA PRO A 289 -7.11 5.74 -26.82
C PRO A 289 -6.08 6.83 -26.49
N THR A 290 -6.17 7.43 -25.29
CA THR A 290 -5.23 8.45 -24.79
C THR A 290 -3.82 7.92 -24.48
N MET A 291 -3.65 6.59 -24.33
CA MET A 291 -2.33 5.96 -24.12
C MET A 291 -1.55 5.79 -25.43
N VAL A 292 -2.22 5.79 -26.59
CA VAL A 292 -1.60 5.53 -27.90
C VAL A 292 -0.49 6.55 -28.21
N LYS A 293 -0.72 7.83 -27.87
CA LYS A 293 0.26 8.93 -28.02
C LYS A 293 1.45 8.84 -27.05
N ARG A 294 1.45 7.90 -26.10
CA ARG A 294 2.54 7.62 -25.15
C ARG A 294 3.29 6.33 -25.44
N LEU A 295 2.90 5.59 -26.49
CA LEU A 295 3.61 4.38 -26.89
C LEU A 295 5.02 4.74 -27.35
N LEU A 296 6.01 4.09 -26.76
CA LEU A 296 7.40 4.17 -27.13
C LEU A 296 7.78 3.00 -28.03
N ILE A 297 8.70 3.24 -28.96
CA ILE A 297 9.37 2.22 -29.77
C ILE A 297 10.88 2.40 -29.68
N TRP A 298 11.62 1.30 -29.65
CA TRP A 298 13.09 1.33 -29.63
C TRP A 298 13.66 1.69 -31.00
N ASP A 299 14.28 2.86 -31.13
CA ASP A 299 14.94 3.30 -32.36
C ASP A 299 16.41 2.89 -32.36
N ALA A 300 16.70 1.74 -32.98
CA ALA A 300 18.05 1.16 -33.00
C ALA A 300 19.16 2.10 -33.53
N PRO A 301 18.94 2.96 -34.56
CA PRO A 301 19.95 3.94 -34.99
C PRO A 301 20.31 4.99 -33.94
N GLN A 302 19.35 5.41 -33.10
CA GLN A 302 19.58 6.43 -32.06
C GLN A 302 19.85 5.83 -30.67
N LEU A 303 19.73 4.51 -30.50
CA LEU A 303 19.92 3.78 -29.23
C LEU A 303 19.07 4.34 -28.07
N LYS A 304 17.84 4.79 -28.38
CA LYS A 304 16.87 5.30 -27.40
C LYS A 304 15.45 4.88 -27.77
N SER A 305 14.57 4.87 -26.77
CA SER A 305 13.13 4.80 -26.96
C SER A 305 12.59 6.14 -27.42
N LEU A 306 11.75 6.14 -28.45
CA LEU A 306 11.10 7.32 -29.05
C LEU A 306 9.59 7.17 -29.05
N LEU A 307 8.86 8.28 -29.05
CA LEU A 307 7.41 8.27 -29.22
C LEU A 307 7.05 7.72 -30.61
N ALA A 308 6.15 6.75 -30.64
CA ALA A 308 5.72 6.08 -31.87
C ALA A 308 4.82 6.98 -32.72
N PHE A 309 3.92 7.75 -32.11
CA PHE A 309 2.92 8.56 -32.82
C PHE A 309 2.86 9.98 -32.22
N PRO A 310 2.84 11.05 -33.05
CA PRO A 310 2.67 12.41 -32.56
C PRO A 310 1.25 12.65 -32.05
N GLY A 311 1.13 13.41 -30.97
CA GLY A 311 -0.13 13.98 -30.49
C GLY A 311 -0.61 15.16 -31.34
N ASP A 312 -1.82 15.66 -31.05
CA ASP A 312 -2.51 16.68 -31.86
C ASP A 312 -1.86 18.09 -31.77
N HIS A 313 -0.86 18.25 -30.88
CA HIS A 313 -0.14 19.49 -30.63
C HIS A 313 1.38 19.35 -30.77
N ASP A 314 1.87 18.16 -31.16
CA ASP A 314 3.29 17.88 -31.26
C ASP A 314 3.83 18.22 -32.66
N ASP A 315 5.07 18.70 -32.72
CA ASP A 315 5.77 18.87 -34.00
C ASP A 315 6.32 17.49 -34.44
N PRO A 316 5.84 16.89 -35.55
CA PRO A 316 6.33 15.60 -36.03
C PRO A 316 7.79 15.64 -36.52
N TYR A 317 8.40 16.82 -36.64
CA TYR A 317 9.82 16.99 -36.95
C TYR A 317 10.71 17.06 -35.70
N ASP A 318 10.15 17.00 -34.49
CA ASP A 318 10.94 16.89 -33.27
C ASP A 318 11.64 15.51 -33.17
N GLY A 319 12.90 15.52 -32.71
CA GLY A 319 13.73 14.32 -32.52
C GLY A 319 13.29 13.41 -31.38
N SER A 320 12.14 13.71 -30.76
CA SER A 320 11.43 12.88 -29.79
C SER A 320 10.57 11.78 -30.43
N PHE A 321 10.28 11.88 -31.73
CA PHE A 321 9.44 10.93 -32.47
C PHE A 321 10.24 9.95 -33.31
N ALA A 322 9.72 8.73 -33.45
CA ALA A 322 10.26 7.74 -34.37
C ALA A 322 10.01 8.16 -35.82
N SER A 323 11.09 8.39 -36.57
CA SER A 323 11.03 8.84 -37.98
C SER A 323 10.15 7.96 -38.90
N ALA A 324 10.01 6.67 -38.57
CA ALA A 324 8.94 5.81 -39.05
C ALA A 324 8.75 4.62 -38.12
N VAL A 325 7.52 4.39 -37.66
CA VAL A 325 7.13 3.15 -36.98
C VAL A 325 6.99 2.05 -38.02
N LYS A 326 7.74 0.95 -37.87
CA LYS A 326 7.77 -0.18 -38.82
C LYS A 326 7.74 -1.51 -38.09
N TYR A 327 7.01 -2.47 -38.64
CA TYR A 327 7.16 -3.87 -38.25
C TYR A 327 8.36 -4.50 -38.99
N ASN A 328 8.93 -5.55 -38.42
CA ASN A 328 10.03 -6.29 -39.04
C ASN A 328 9.55 -7.36 -40.03
N ALA A 329 10.50 -7.95 -40.78
CA ALA A 329 10.28 -9.00 -41.78
C ALA A 329 9.62 -10.30 -41.27
N LYS A 330 9.44 -10.46 -39.95
CA LYS A 330 8.63 -11.55 -39.35
C LYS A 330 7.22 -11.08 -38.98
N HIS A 331 6.81 -9.92 -39.49
CA HIS A 331 5.56 -9.20 -39.21
C HIS A 331 5.36 -8.98 -37.71
N ARG A 332 6.41 -8.56 -36.99
CA ARG A 332 6.36 -8.23 -35.56
C ARG A 332 6.70 -6.77 -35.27
N ILE A 333 6.02 -6.20 -34.29
CA ILE A 333 6.32 -4.90 -33.70
C ILE A 333 6.13 -4.97 -32.17
N SER A 334 7.00 -4.28 -31.44
CA SER A 334 6.94 -4.17 -29.97
C SER A 334 6.89 -2.70 -29.58
N PHE A 335 5.98 -2.37 -28.67
CA PHE A 335 5.87 -1.07 -28.01
C PHE A 335 6.13 -1.22 -26.51
N VAL A 336 6.58 -0.12 -25.90
CA VAL A 336 6.66 0.05 -24.44
C VAL A 336 5.73 1.20 -24.04
N LEU A 337 4.91 1.03 -23.00
CA LEU A 337 4.11 2.09 -22.40
C LEU A 337 4.59 2.34 -20.96
N PRO A 338 5.24 3.49 -20.69
CA PRO A 338 5.43 3.96 -19.32
C PRO A 338 4.06 4.29 -18.72
N THR A 339 3.58 3.41 -17.86
CA THR A 339 2.25 3.39 -17.24
C THR A 339 2.24 4.36 -16.06
N ARG A 340 1.23 5.24 -16.01
CA ARG A 340 1.08 6.17 -14.88
C ARG A 340 0.54 5.43 -13.66
N GLN A 341 0.76 6.00 -12.48
CA GLN A 341 0.36 5.39 -11.22
C GLN A 341 -1.16 5.18 -11.10
N ASP A 342 -1.97 6.09 -11.65
CA ASP A 342 -3.43 5.96 -11.75
C ASP A 342 -3.88 4.89 -12.75
N GLU A 343 -3.01 4.42 -13.64
CA GLU A 343 -3.31 3.42 -14.68
C GLU A 343 -2.95 1.99 -14.26
N ILE A 344 -2.12 1.81 -13.22
CA ILE A 344 -1.62 0.50 -12.75
C ILE A 344 -2.75 -0.53 -12.54
N HIS A 345 -3.90 -0.09 -12.03
CA HIS A 345 -5.09 -0.93 -11.78
C HIS A 345 -5.61 -1.69 -13.01
N LYS A 346 -5.25 -1.27 -14.23
CA LYS A 346 -5.64 -1.91 -15.49
C LYS A 346 -4.85 -3.19 -15.77
N HIS A 347 -3.73 -3.39 -15.08
CA HIS A 347 -2.73 -4.43 -15.33
C HIS A 347 -2.57 -5.39 -14.16
N VAL A 348 -2.76 -4.90 -12.93
CA VAL A 348 -2.54 -5.62 -11.67
C VAL A 348 -3.53 -5.15 -10.61
N GLU A 349 -3.84 -6.02 -9.65
CA GLU A 349 -4.60 -5.64 -8.46
C GLU A 349 -3.83 -4.59 -7.64
N LEU A 350 -4.50 -3.50 -7.27
CA LEU A 350 -3.92 -2.47 -6.42
C LEU A 350 -3.82 -2.96 -4.98
N MET A 351 -2.72 -2.61 -4.32
CA MET A 351 -2.59 -2.82 -2.88
C MET A 351 -3.47 -1.84 -2.09
N LEU A 352 -3.84 -2.19 -0.85
CA LEU A 352 -4.69 -1.33 0.00
C LEU A 352 -4.06 0.05 0.21
N GLU A 353 -2.73 0.08 0.30
CA GLU A 353 -1.87 1.23 0.39
C GLU A 353 -2.04 2.19 -0.82
N GLU A 354 -2.29 1.64 -2.01
CA GLU A 354 -2.45 2.39 -3.27
C GLU A 354 -3.89 2.90 -3.41
N ILE A 355 -4.88 2.10 -3.02
CA ILE A 355 -6.31 2.48 -3.03
C ILE A 355 -6.61 3.58 -2.00
N TYR A 356 -5.98 3.50 -0.83
CA TYR A 356 -6.23 4.40 0.31
C TYR A 356 -5.04 5.33 0.59
N CYS A 357 -4.29 5.70 -0.45
CA CYS A 357 -3.05 6.48 -0.36
C CYS A 357 -3.24 7.86 0.31
N ASP A 358 -4.43 8.46 0.17
CA ASP A 358 -4.80 9.76 0.75
C ASP A 358 -5.29 9.68 2.21
N LEU A 359 -5.44 8.48 2.80
CA LEU A 359 -5.77 8.36 4.22
C LEU A 359 -4.55 8.68 5.10
N ASP A 360 -4.75 9.59 6.06
CA ASP A 360 -3.75 9.95 7.08
C ASP A 360 -3.57 8.84 8.14
N CYS A 361 -3.05 7.68 7.72
CA CYS A 361 -2.82 6.51 8.55
C CYS A 361 -1.39 5.96 8.42
N ASP A 362 -0.90 5.34 9.49
CA ASP A 362 0.44 4.72 9.53
C ASP A 362 0.38 3.37 8.81
N TRP A 363 1.00 3.29 7.64
CA TRP A 363 1.18 2.04 6.92
C TRP A 363 2.40 1.29 7.42
N PHE A 364 2.29 -0.03 7.51
CA PHE A 364 3.33 -0.91 8.06
C PHE A 364 4.07 -1.74 7.00
N THR A 365 3.59 -1.64 5.77
CA THR A 365 3.74 -2.51 4.59
C THR A 365 4.42 -1.80 3.42
N LEU A 366 4.53 -0.48 3.46
CA LEU A 366 5.27 0.32 2.48
C LEU A 366 6.77 -0.04 2.52
N ARG A 367 7.45 0.13 1.38
CA ARG A 367 8.90 -0.01 1.31
C ARG A 367 9.60 1.06 2.16
N ASP A 368 10.79 0.73 2.67
CA ASP A 368 11.63 1.70 3.37
C ASP A 368 11.96 2.91 2.46
N VAL A 369 12.16 4.05 3.11
CA VAL A 369 12.56 5.31 2.48
C VAL A 369 14.06 5.54 2.70
N LEU A 370 14.77 5.95 1.64
CA LEU A 370 16.19 6.28 1.71
C LEU A 370 16.38 7.77 2.05
N ILE A 371 17.08 8.03 3.16
CA ILE A 371 17.22 9.36 3.76
C ILE A 371 18.68 9.80 3.75
N ALA A 372 18.93 10.99 3.20
CA ALA A 372 20.21 11.67 3.35
C ALA A 372 20.24 12.32 4.74
N MET A 373 20.92 11.70 5.70
CA MET A 373 21.05 12.23 7.06
C MET A 373 22.29 13.10 7.19
N GLU A 374 22.11 14.26 7.82
CA GLU A 374 23.17 15.21 8.17
C GLU A 374 23.08 15.51 9.68
N VAL A 375 24.11 15.15 10.44
CA VAL A 375 24.16 15.38 11.89
C VAL A 375 25.24 16.40 12.23
N GLN A 376 24.81 17.56 12.74
CA GLN A 376 25.64 18.70 13.10
C GLN A 376 25.93 18.69 14.61
N HIS A 377 27.14 18.27 14.99
CA HIS A 377 27.59 18.25 16.38
C HIS A 377 28.19 19.62 16.76
N HIS A 378 27.44 20.41 17.54
CA HIS A 378 27.86 21.73 18.02
C HIS A 378 28.63 21.59 19.34
N HIS A 379 29.92 21.92 19.33
CA HIS A 379 30.76 21.93 20.52
C HIS A 379 30.69 23.27 21.27
N THR A 380 31.01 23.26 22.57
CA THR A 380 31.00 24.45 23.44
C THR A 380 31.95 25.58 22.99
N ALA A 381 32.92 25.27 22.14
CA ALA A 381 33.83 26.25 21.53
C ALA A 381 33.34 26.81 20.18
N GLY A 382 32.05 26.70 19.86
CA GLY A 382 31.45 27.19 18.61
C GLY A 382 31.82 26.42 17.34
N ARG A 383 32.59 25.33 17.47
CA ARG A 383 32.92 24.44 16.35
C ARG A 383 31.75 23.51 16.05
N VAL A 384 31.48 23.28 14.77
CA VAL A 384 30.50 22.30 14.29
C VAL A 384 31.25 21.19 13.57
N GLN A 385 30.98 19.94 13.93
CA GLN A 385 31.40 18.75 13.18
C GLN A 385 30.17 18.15 12.50
N THR A 386 30.14 18.11 11.17
CA THR A 386 29.05 17.49 10.42
C THR A 386 29.41 16.05 10.05
N VAL A 387 28.52 15.12 10.36
CA VAL A 387 28.59 13.71 9.95
C VAL A 387 27.44 13.46 8.97
N TYR A 388 27.70 12.72 7.89
CA TYR A 388 26.70 12.34 6.90
C TYR A 388 26.54 10.82 6.88
N ALA A 389 25.32 10.34 6.66
CA ALA A 389 25.04 8.93 6.40
C ALA A 389 23.79 8.77 5.52
N ASP A 390 23.84 7.77 4.64
CA ASP A 390 22.69 7.32 3.85
C ASP A 390 21.94 6.28 4.69
N CYS A 391 20.74 6.60 5.15
CA CYS A 391 20.01 5.79 6.14
C CYS A 391 18.68 5.29 5.56
N TYR A 392 18.36 4.02 5.81
CA TYR A 392 17.03 3.49 5.52
C TYR A 392 16.14 3.64 6.76
N ALA A 393 14.99 4.28 6.59
CA ALA A 393 13.96 4.36 7.61
C ALA A 393 12.65 3.75 7.14
N ARG A 394 11.83 3.32 8.09
CA ARG A 394 10.47 2.87 7.79
C ARG A 394 9.62 4.00 7.21
N ARG A 395 9.05 3.79 6.02
CA ARG A 395 8.04 4.69 5.45
C ARG A 395 6.68 4.46 6.13
N ARG A 396 6.05 5.52 6.64
CA ARG A 396 4.75 5.47 7.35
C ARG A 396 3.58 6.07 6.57
N ARG A 397 3.84 6.91 5.57
CA ARG A 397 2.84 7.58 4.72
C ARG A 397 3.10 7.26 3.25
N PHE A 398 2.05 7.23 2.45
CA PHE A 398 2.17 6.95 1.02
C PHE A 398 2.89 8.10 0.31
N HIS A 399 2.34 9.31 0.40
CA HIS A 399 2.95 10.54 -0.11
C HIS A 399 4.20 10.92 0.68
N ILE A 400 5.25 11.37 -0.01
CA ILE A 400 6.59 11.60 0.59
C ILE A 400 6.61 12.89 1.41
N GLU A 401 5.79 13.86 1.03
CA GLU A 401 5.55 15.15 1.66
C GLU A 401 4.97 15.00 3.07
N HIS A 402 4.29 13.88 3.33
CA HIS A 402 3.68 13.56 4.63
C HIS A 402 4.55 12.62 5.47
N CYS A 403 5.67 12.11 4.94
CA CYS A 403 6.52 11.18 5.66
C CYS A 403 7.30 11.86 6.78
N LYS A 404 6.95 11.56 8.03
CA LYS A 404 7.75 11.89 9.21
C LYS A 404 8.52 10.68 9.70
N VAL A 405 9.72 10.94 10.21
CA VAL A 405 10.70 9.92 10.59
C VAL A 405 11.11 10.15 12.04
N SER A 406 11.18 9.08 12.82
CA SER A 406 11.73 9.11 14.17
C SER A 406 13.09 8.41 14.21
N LEU A 407 13.92 8.69 15.21
CA LEU A 407 15.21 7.98 15.34
C LEU A 407 15.03 6.47 15.60
N SER A 408 13.87 6.04 16.12
CA SER A 408 13.54 4.62 16.29
C SER A 408 13.18 3.90 14.98
N ASP A 409 12.93 4.63 13.89
CA ASP A 409 12.75 4.06 12.54
C ASP A 409 14.09 3.73 11.84
N LEU A 410 15.22 4.20 12.37
CA LEU A 410 16.57 4.04 11.81
C LEU A 410 17.26 2.79 12.35
N ARG A 411 18.21 2.24 11.58
CA ARG A 411 19.01 1.09 12.04
C ARG A 411 20.01 1.52 13.11
N MET A 412 20.23 0.66 14.11
CA MET A 412 21.16 0.92 15.21
C MET A 412 22.61 1.16 14.73
N THR A 413 23.03 0.52 13.64
CA THR A 413 24.32 0.76 12.98
C THR A 413 24.49 2.22 12.56
N ASP A 414 23.43 2.80 12.01
CA ASP A 414 23.42 4.12 11.40
C ASP A 414 23.40 5.18 12.51
N LEU A 415 22.59 4.95 13.56
CA LEU A 415 22.59 5.75 14.79
C LEU A 415 23.96 5.75 15.50
N ILE A 416 24.72 4.66 15.45
CA ILE A 416 26.09 4.58 15.99
C ILE A 416 27.06 5.38 15.09
N ALA A 417 26.98 5.21 13.77
CA ALA A 417 27.83 5.92 12.81
C ALA A 417 27.62 7.44 12.82
N LEU A 418 26.39 7.89 13.07
CA LEU A 418 26.01 9.29 13.27
C LEU A 418 26.30 9.84 14.67
N GLU A 419 26.82 8.99 15.57
CA GLU A 419 27.12 9.28 16.98
C GLU A 419 25.88 9.76 17.79
N LEU A 420 24.67 9.33 17.40
CA LEU A 420 23.40 9.71 18.05
C LEU A 420 23.07 8.83 19.27
N VAL A 421 23.55 7.58 19.33
CA VAL A 421 23.29 6.66 20.48
C VAL A 421 23.85 7.19 21.81
N THR A 422 24.95 7.94 21.75
CA THR A 422 25.61 8.53 22.93
C THR A 422 25.32 10.02 23.11
N ALA A 423 24.50 10.60 22.23
CA ALA A 423 24.09 12.00 22.31
C ALA A 423 23.09 12.23 23.45
N ASP A 424 23.19 13.40 24.08
CA ASP A 424 22.20 13.87 25.05
C ASP A 424 20.98 14.40 24.29
N LEU A 425 19.99 13.53 24.03
CA LEU A 425 18.81 13.87 23.21
C LEU A 425 17.98 15.04 23.76
N SER A 426 18.11 15.38 25.05
CA SER A 426 17.49 16.58 25.63
C SER A 426 18.05 17.89 25.05
N ARG A 427 19.17 17.80 24.31
CA ARG A 427 19.89 18.89 23.66
C ARG A 427 19.97 18.71 22.14
N VAL A 428 19.07 17.92 21.57
CA VAL A 428 19.02 17.63 20.14
C VAL A 428 17.76 18.24 19.51
N ASP A 429 17.92 18.88 18.36
CA ASP A 429 16.82 19.38 17.52
C ASP A 429 16.99 18.97 16.05
N ASP A 430 15.94 19.20 15.27
CA ASP A 430 15.82 18.95 13.83
C ASP A 430 15.59 20.26 13.04
N GLY A 431 16.04 21.39 13.60
CA GLY A 431 15.74 22.73 13.12
C GLY A 431 14.41 23.31 13.60
N ALA A 432 13.49 22.48 14.10
CA ALA A 432 12.28 22.94 14.79
C ALA A 432 12.57 23.38 16.23
N HIS A 433 11.69 24.17 16.84
CA HIS A 433 11.85 24.58 18.24
C HIS A 433 11.50 23.43 19.21
N ARG A 434 12.52 22.76 19.74
CA ARG A 434 12.43 21.61 20.66
C ARG A 434 12.93 21.98 22.08
N PRO A 435 12.14 22.64 22.95
CA PRO A 435 12.62 23.15 24.24
C PRO A 435 13.00 22.08 25.27
N HIS A 436 12.66 20.82 25.01
CA HIS A 436 13.02 19.66 25.83
C HIS A 436 13.85 18.63 25.03
N GLY A 437 14.40 19.05 23.89
CA GLY A 437 15.04 18.18 22.91
C GLY A 437 14.06 17.20 22.26
N ILE A 438 14.56 16.02 21.91
CA ILE A 438 13.80 14.94 21.28
C ILE A 438 13.93 13.62 22.06
N THR A 439 13.11 12.64 21.70
CA THR A 439 13.23 11.23 22.09
C THR A 439 13.42 10.37 20.86
N PHE A 440 13.77 9.08 21.02
CA PHE A 440 13.88 8.17 19.88
C PHE A 440 12.56 8.05 19.08
N ASP A 441 11.40 8.15 19.74
CA ASP A 441 10.09 8.07 19.12
C ASP A 441 9.52 9.43 18.66
N THR A 442 10.28 10.52 18.84
CA THR A 442 9.84 11.85 18.40
C THR A 442 9.87 11.92 16.87
N LEU A 443 8.73 12.26 16.25
CA LEU A 443 8.66 12.53 14.82
C LEU A 443 9.44 13.81 14.49
N LEU A 444 10.38 13.68 13.56
CA LEU A 444 11.28 14.73 13.09
C LEU A 444 10.81 15.27 11.73
N GLU A 445 11.11 16.54 11.48
CA GLU A 445 10.80 17.27 10.25
C GLU A 445 11.84 16.95 9.16
N ALA A 446 11.71 15.77 8.56
CA ALA A 446 12.40 15.44 7.32
C ALA A 446 11.73 16.16 6.14
N VAL A 447 12.51 16.61 5.15
CA VAL A 447 12.01 17.30 3.95
C VAL A 447 12.17 16.43 2.70
N PRO A 448 11.22 16.46 1.74
CA PRO A 448 11.38 15.82 0.44
C PRO A 448 12.66 16.28 -0.26
N PHE A 449 13.46 15.33 -0.72
CA PHE A 449 14.77 15.58 -1.32
C PHE A 449 15.07 14.49 -2.33
N ARG A 450 15.26 14.86 -3.61
CA ARG A 450 15.68 13.92 -4.66
C ARG A 450 17.17 14.12 -4.93
N SER A 451 17.94 13.03 -4.93
CA SER A 451 19.36 13.05 -5.25
C SER A 451 19.74 11.96 -6.26
N GLN A 452 20.93 12.10 -6.87
CA GLN A 452 21.47 11.11 -7.82
C GLN A 452 21.62 9.69 -7.26
N PHE A 453 21.56 9.52 -5.92
CA PHE A 453 21.67 8.24 -5.24
C PHE A 453 20.29 7.65 -4.86
N GLY A 454 19.18 8.22 -5.33
CA GLY A 454 17.83 7.73 -5.04
C GLY A 454 17.30 8.07 -3.65
N HIS A 455 17.94 9.02 -2.94
CA HIS A 455 17.35 9.60 -1.73
C HIS A 455 15.98 10.22 -2.04
N GLU A 456 15.05 10.07 -1.11
CA GLU A 456 13.68 10.63 -1.17
C GLU A 456 13.44 11.70 -0.08
N LEU A 457 14.18 11.63 1.03
CA LEU A 457 14.14 12.59 2.13
C LEU A 457 15.54 13.10 2.49
N LYS A 458 15.60 14.31 3.03
CA LYS A 458 16.75 14.82 3.79
C LYS A 458 16.33 15.13 5.21
N LEU A 459 17.14 14.73 6.19
CA LEU A 459 16.94 15.02 7.61
C LEU A 459 18.22 15.63 8.19
N VAL A 460 18.10 16.83 8.78
CA VAL A 460 19.21 17.51 9.47
C VAL A 460 18.95 17.48 10.97
N VAL A 461 19.88 16.92 11.74
CA VAL A 461 19.81 16.83 13.21
C VAL A 461 20.95 17.63 13.81
N ARG A 462 20.69 18.43 14.84
CA ARG A 462 21.66 19.29 15.53
C ARG A 462 21.84 18.82 16.97
N VAL A 463 23.08 18.54 17.37
CA VAL A 463 23.42 18.04 18.71
C VAL A 463 24.18 19.12 19.47
N HIS A 464 23.54 19.74 20.48
CA HIS A 464 24.10 20.90 21.18
C HIS A 464 24.96 20.52 22.39
N GLY A 465 26.17 21.08 22.45
CA GLY A 465 27.13 20.81 23.52
C GLY A 465 27.76 19.42 23.43
N SER A 466 27.93 18.91 22.21
CA SER A 466 28.54 17.61 21.94
C SER A 466 29.92 17.48 22.58
N LYS A 467 30.15 16.35 23.26
CA LYS A 467 31.43 15.97 23.89
C LYS A 467 32.35 15.17 22.97
N ILE A 468 31.92 14.90 21.73
CA ILE A 468 32.71 14.19 20.73
C ILE A 468 34.04 14.93 20.54
N ARG A 469 35.14 14.18 20.62
CA ARG A 469 36.47 14.75 20.44
C ARG A 469 36.68 14.93 18.95
N THR A 470 36.56 16.15 18.44
CA THR A 470 37.03 16.49 17.10
C THR A 470 38.43 15.89 16.94
N PRO A 471 38.69 15.03 15.93
CA PRO A 471 39.99 14.41 15.77
C PRO A 471 41.03 15.52 15.74
N LYS A 472 42.00 15.49 16.66
CA LYS A 472 43.09 16.46 16.67
C LYS A 472 43.76 16.36 15.31
N ARG A 473 43.50 17.35 14.45
CA ARG A 473 44.08 17.46 13.11
C ARG A 473 45.56 17.17 13.28
N ARG A 474 46.00 15.99 12.82
CA ARG A 474 47.39 15.55 13.02
C ARG A 474 48.18 16.67 12.36
N LYS A 475 48.96 17.40 13.15
CA LYS A 475 49.76 18.51 12.62
C LYS A 475 50.65 17.82 11.63
N GLU A 476 50.40 18.03 10.34
CA GLU A 476 51.27 17.52 9.29
C GLU A 476 52.64 18.03 9.67
N ILE A 477 53.53 17.09 10.01
CA ILE A 477 54.91 17.40 10.32
C ILE A 477 55.43 17.83 8.96
N GLY A 478 55.43 19.15 8.74
CA GLY A 478 55.74 19.71 7.43
C GLY A 478 57.06 19.14 6.97
N GLY A 479 57.02 18.43 5.83
CA GLY A 479 58.22 18.06 5.10
C GLY A 479 59.00 19.35 4.90
N ARG A 480 60.10 19.47 5.63
CA ARG A 480 60.99 20.61 5.55
C ARG A 480 62.08 20.20 4.58
N ASP A 481 61.68 20.12 3.33
CA ASP A 481 62.60 19.89 2.23
C ASP A 481 63.53 21.10 2.09
N ASP A 482 64.76 20.78 1.71
CA ASP A 482 65.82 21.64 1.20
C ASP A 482 66.43 22.70 2.15
N LYS A 483 67.65 22.40 2.61
CA LYS A 483 68.83 23.11 2.08
C LYS A 483 70.15 22.36 2.29
N ASP A 484 70.98 22.47 1.26
CA ASP A 484 72.28 21.83 1.08
C ASP A 484 73.38 22.41 1.97
N ALA A 485 74.39 21.58 2.29
CA ALA A 485 75.80 21.97 2.38
C ALA A 485 76.72 20.74 2.50
N ASP A 486 77.68 20.60 1.58
CA ASP A 486 78.93 19.89 1.84
C ASP A 486 79.75 20.63 2.91
N GLY A 487 80.57 19.92 3.69
CA GLY A 487 81.56 20.58 4.56
C GLY A 487 82.09 19.71 5.70
N ASP A 488 83.38 19.40 5.63
CA ASP A 488 84.19 18.71 6.64
C ASP A 488 84.24 19.37 8.04
N ASP A 489 84.72 18.55 8.98
CA ASP A 489 85.57 18.88 10.14
C ASP A 489 84.98 19.38 11.48
N ASP A 490 85.16 18.51 12.48
CA ASP A 490 85.77 18.73 13.80
C ASP A 490 85.12 19.55 14.94
N THR A 491 85.57 19.18 16.15
CA THR A 491 85.45 19.84 17.48
C THR A 491 84.13 19.78 18.32
N ASP A 492 84.23 18.99 19.38
CA ASP A 492 84.11 19.35 20.82
C ASP A 492 82.84 20.03 21.42
N LEU A 493 82.28 19.30 22.41
CA LEU A 493 82.09 19.63 23.85
C LEU A 493 81.59 21.02 24.34
N VAL A 494 81.09 21.01 25.59
CA VAL A 494 80.75 22.16 26.49
C VAL A 494 79.36 22.78 26.21
N GLU A 495 78.31 22.57 27.03
CA GLU A 495 77.98 23.05 28.40
C GLU A 495 77.19 24.39 28.43
N GLU A 496 76.51 24.65 29.55
CA GLU A 496 75.90 25.91 30.03
C GLU A 496 74.51 26.42 29.55
N ARG A 497 73.55 26.25 30.47
CA ARG A 497 72.75 27.31 31.16
C ARG A 497 71.90 28.36 30.38
N ALA A 498 70.59 28.19 30.59
CA ALA A 498 69.69 29.13 31.32
C ALA A 498 69.32 30.54 30.77
N SER A 499 68.00 30.76 30.58
CA SER A 499 67.20 31.88 31.14
C SER A 499 65.71 31.63 30.84
N LYS A 500 64.75 31.56 31.79
CA LYS A 500 64.19 32.58 32.72
C LYS A 500 63.65 33.87 32.07
N ARG A 501 62.31 33.96 31.95
CA ARG A 501 61.38 35.01 32.51
C ARG A 501 59.95 34.75 31.98
N HIS A 502 58.89 34.73 32.80
CA HIS A 502 58.05 35.88 33.26
C HIS A 502 57.44 36.68 32.08
N LYS A 503 56.24 37.29 32.08
CA LYS A 503 55.16 37.56 33.08
C LYS A 503 53.91 38.06 32.27
N THR A 504 52.64 38.09 32.70
CA THR A 504 51.92 37.73 33.95
C THR A 504 50.46 37.34 33.62
N VAL A 505 49.77 36.70 34.56
CA VAL A 505 48.31 36.73 34.75
C VAL A 505 47.80 38.15 35.07
N ALA A 506 46.61 38.49 34.59
CA ALA A 506 45.62 39.33 35.26
C ALA A 506 44.25 38.64 35.08
#